data_AF-A0A969U001-F1
#
_entry.id   AF-A0A969U001-F1
#
_cell.length_a   1.000
_cell.length_b   1.000
_cell.length_c   1.000
_cell.angle_alpha   90.00
_cell.angle_beta   90.00
_cell.angle_gamma   90.00
#
_symmetry.space_group_name_H-M   'P 1'
#
loop_
_entity.id
_entity.type
_entity.pdbx_description
1 polymer ?
#
loop_
_entity_poly.entity_id
_entity_poly.type
_entity_poly.pdbx_seq_one_letter_code
_entity_poly.pdbx_strand_id
1 'polypeptide(L)' 'MWRRSRWGRWGNLDEIGGLIVFLASDASSFITGAAIAIDGGWTVQ' A
#
# COMPACT_ATOMS: atom_id res chain seq x y z
N MET A 1 -4.21 -18.64 2.36
CA MET A 1 -4.49 -17.21 2.62
C MET A 1 -4.25 -16.35 1.37
N TRP A 2 -3.04 -16.28 0.80
CA TRP A 2 -2.62 -15.44 -0.36
C TRP A 2 -3.45 -15.52 -1.63
N ARG A 3 -4.10 -16.67 -1.86
CA ARG A 3 -4.94 -16.93 -3.05
C ARG A 3 -6.10 -15.93 -3.25
N ARG A 4 -6.47 -15.12 -2.25
CA ARG A 4 -7.55 -14.12 -2.41
C ARG A 4 -7.07 -12.75 -2.86
N SER A 5 -5.77 -12.44 -2.76
CA SER A 5 -5.21 -11.23 -3.37
C SER A 5 -5.17 -11.42 -4.89
N ARG A 6 -5.35 -10.35 -5.67
CA ARG A 6 -5.27 -10.40 -7.15
C ARG A 6 -3.93 -10.98 -7.61
N TRP A 7 -2.88 -10.78 -6.82
CA TRP A 7 -1.52 -11.17 -7.17
C TRP A 7 -1.16 -12.59 -6.71
N GLY A 8 -2.00 -13.24 -5.90
CA GLY A 8 -1.84 -14.63 -5.49
C GLY A 8 -0.59 -14.92 -4.64
N ARG A 9 0.08 -13.88 -4.14
CA ARG A 9 1.32 -13.97 -3.36
C ARG A 9 1.31 -12.98 -2.20
N TRP A 10 2.27 -13.16 -1.29
CA TRP A 10 2.62 -12.12 -0.32
C TRP A 10 3.26 -10.91 -1.01
N GLY A 11 3.03 -9.73 -0.42
CA GLY A 11 3.81 -8.54 -0.72
C GLY A 11 5.24 -8.66 -0.16
N ASN A 12 6.17 -7.99 -0.82
CA ASN A 12 7.55 -7.81 -0.38
C ASN A 12 7.70 -6.44 0.30
N LEU A 13 8.73 -6.29 1.14
CA LEU A 13 8.99 -5.04 1.86
C LEU A 13 9.21 -3.85 0.92
N ASP A 14 9.85 -4.07 -0.22
CA ASP A 14 10.12 -3.04 -1.22
C ASP A 14 8.83 -2.43 -1.81
N GLU A 15 7.72 -3.16 -1.77
CA GLU A 15 6.42 -2.72 -2.29
C GLU A 15 5.68 -1.78 -1.33
N ILE A 16 6.18 -1.65 -0.09
CA ILE A 16 5.65 -0.75 0.94
C ILE A 16 6.48 0.53 1.02
N GLY A 17 7.80 0.40 0.84
CA GLY A 17 8.75 1.50 1.05
C GLY A 17 8.43 2.77 0.25
N GLY A 18 7.98 2.62 -1.00
CA GLY A 18 7.63 3.76 -1.85
C GLY A 18 6.53 4.66 -1.26
N LEU A 19 5.47 4.06 -0.70
CA LEU A 19 4.40 4.83 -0.09
C LEU A 19 4.85 5.50 1.21
N ILE A 20 5.70 4.83 2.00
CA ILE A 20 6.26 5.42 3.22
C ILE A 20 7.09 6.65 2.87
N VAL A 21 7.97 6.55 1.87
CA VAL A 21 8.79 7.69 1.42
C VAL A 21 7.90 8.84 0.92
N PHE A 22 6.85 8.53 0.15
CA PHE A 22 5.89 9.54 -0.30
C PHE A 22 5.21 10.26 0.88
N LEU A 23 4.67 9.50 1.84
CA LEU A 23 3.98 10.04 3.02
C LEU A 23 4.92 10.76 4.00
N ALA A 24 6.21 10.43 4.00
CA ALA A 24 7.23 11.12 4.79
C ALA A 24 7.74 12.42 4.11
N SER A 25 7.37 12.65 2.85
CA SER A 25 7.85 13.78 2.05
C SER A 25 6.82 14.90 1.91
N ASP A 26 7.31 16.09 1.52
CA ASP A 26 6.47 17.27 1.21
C ASP A 26 5.44 17.01 0.09
N ALA A 27 5.66 15.99 -0.74
CA ALA A 27 4.73 15.58 -1.79
C ALA A 27 3.36 15.15 -1.23
N SER A 28 3.29 14.82 0.06
CA SER A 28 2.07 14.45 0.77
C SER A 28 1.58 15.54 1.74
N SER A 29 2.09 16.76 1.65
CA SER A 29 1.83 17.86 2.62
C SER A 29 0.35 18.19 2.88
N PHE A 30 -0.56 17.82 1.97
CA PHE A 30 -2.00 18.02 2.15
C PHE A 30 -2.79 16.72 2.38
N ILE A 31 -2.11 15.59 2.54
CA ILE A 31 -2.72 14.29 2.82
C ILE A 31 -2.66 14.03 4.31
N THR A 32 -3.83 14.01 4.96
CA THR A 32 -3.97 13.68 6.38
C THR A 32 -5.26 12.90 6.62
N GLY A 33 -5.29 12.07 7.66
CA GLY A 33 -6.47 11.26 8.02
C GLY A 33 -6.86 10.18 7.02
N ALA A 34 -6.08 9.96 5.96
CA ALA A 34 -6.35 8.97 4.92
C ALA A 34 -5.75 7.60 5.28
N ALA A 35 -6.51 6.53 5.04
CA ALA A 35 -6.02 5.16 5.07
C ALA A 35 -5.76 4.70 3.62
N ILE A 36 -4.50 4.41 3.28
CA ILE A 36 -4.09 3.98 1.95
C ILE A 36 -3.72 2.49 2.00
N ALA A 37 -4.41 1.66 1.23
CA ALA A 37 -4.21 0.22 1.23
C ALA A 37 -3.01 -0.20 0.35
N ILE A 38 -2.15 -1.06 0.89
CA ILE A 38 -1.12 -1.81 0.15
C ILE A 38 -1.29 -3.29 0.48
N ASP A 39 -2.11 -4.00 -0.29
CA ASP A 39 -2.53 -5.35 0.09
C ASP A 39 -2.64 -6.34 -1.08
N GLY A 40 -2.15 -5.97 -2.27
CA GLY A 40 -2.23 -6.80 -3.47
C GLY A 40 -3.65 -6.95 -4.03
N GLY A 41 -4.56 -6.01 -3.72
CA GLY A 41 -5.95 -6.02 -4.17
C GLY A 41 -6.81 -6.95 -3.32
N TRP A 42 -6.59 -6.96 -2.00
CA TRP A 42 -7.37 -7.76 -1.07
C TRP A 42 -8.63 -7.03 -0.57
N THR A 43 -8.52 -5.71 -0.33
CA THR A 43 -9.56 -4.88 0.29
C THR A 43 -10.64 -4.44 -0.69
N VAL A 44 -10.39 -4.50 -2.01
CA VAL A 44 -11.37 -4.12 -3.04
C VAL A 44 -11.44 -5.22 -4.11
N GLN A 45 -12.65 -5.73 -4.38
CA GLN A 45 -12.99 -6.53 -5.57
C GLN A 45 -13.53 -5.63 -6.67
#